data_AF-A0A165U789-F1
#
_entry.id   AF-A0A165U789-F1
#
_cell.length_a   1.000
_cell.length_b   1.000
_cell.length_c   1.000
_cell.angle_alpha   90.00
_cell.angle_beta   90.00
_cell.angle_gamma   90.00
#
_symmetry.space_group_name_H-M   'P 1'
#
loop_
_entity.id
_entity.type
_entity.pdbx_description
1 polymer ?
#
loop_
_entity_poly.entity_id
_entity_poly.type
_entity_poly.pdbx_seq_one_letter_code
_entity_poly.pdbx_strand_id
1 'polypeptide(L)'
;MPAFTTYYVPHILYSLAITSLGMHLLSQRKTAEAERMQLTAQLSLLEPTAARLRTGERIPPPELDRIMRLVRSHRTHAPEITETNGEEISWREVILGRKKDAREEVEEMRRNRAEEWDRRDLEAVQKEMRISGV
;
A
#
# COMPACT_ATOMS: atom_id res chain seq x y z
N MET A 1 -2.66 -1.23 -48.86
CA MET A 1 -2.41 -2.54 -48.20
C MET A 1 -2.93 -2.50 -46.75
N PRO A 2 -4.23 -2.73 -46.48
CA PRO A 2 -4.83 -2.61 -45.14
C PRO A 2 -5.21 -3.95 -44.47
N ALA A 3 -4.48 -5.05 -44.75
CA ALA A 3 -4.84 -6.38 -44.22
C ALA A 3 -4.30 -6.68 -42.80
N PHE A 4 -3.25 -5.97 -42.36
CA PHE A 4 -2.56 -6.28 -41.10
C PHE A 4 -3.37 -5.83 -39.87
N THR A 5 -4.04 -4.68 -39.91
CA THR A 5 -4.74 -4.14 -38.74
C THR A 5 -5.94 -4.98 -38.32
N THR A 6 -6.66 -5.59 -39.27
CA THR A 6 -7.89 -6.33 -38.97
C THR A 6 -7.63 -7.73 -38.37
N TYR A 7 -6.46 -8.32 -38.65
CA TYR A 7 -6.15 -9.69 -38.23
C TYR A 7 -5.44 -9.77 -36.86
N TYR A 8 -4.50 -8.85 -36.59
CA TYR A 8 -3.68 -8.91 -35.37
C TYR A 8 -4.32 -8.18 -34.17
N VAL A 9 -5.15 -7.17 -34.40
CA VAL A 9 -5.81 -6.43 -33.31
C VAL A 9 -6.66 -7.34 -32.41
N PRO A 10 -7.51 -8.26 -32.93
CA PRO A 10 -8.23 -9.19 -32.08
C PRO A 10 -7.29 -10.08 -31.26
N HIS A 11 -6.18 -10.56 -31.84
CA HIS A 11 -5.23 -11.42 -31.14
C HIS A 11 -4.52 -10.70 -30.00
N ILE A 12 -4.15 -9.43 -30.19
CA ILE A 12 -3.54 -8.59 -29.14
C ILE A 12 -4.55 -8.30 -28.03
N LEU A 13 -5.81 -7.99 -28.38
CA LEU A 13 -6.85 -7.75 -27.39
C LEU A 13 -7.17 -9.01 -26.58
N TYR A 14 -7.25 -10.18 -27.23
CA TYR A 14 -7.49 -11.43 -26.53
C TYR A 14 -6.32 -11.83 -25.63
N SER A 15 -5.07 -11.71 -26.10
CA SER A 15 -3.91 -12.00 -25.25
C SER A 15 -3.84 -11.05 -24.06
N LEU A 16 -4.10 -9.76 -24.26
CA LEU A 16 -4.17 -8.76 -23.20
C LEU A 16 -5.28 -9.09 -22.20
N ALA A 17 -6.49 -9.39 -22.69
CA ALA A 17 -7.64 -9.72 -21.84
C ALA A 17 -7.37 -10.98 -20.99
N ILE A 18 -6.80 -12.03 -21.60
CA ILE A 18 -6.45 -13.27 -20.89
C ILE A 18 -5.39 -13.01 -19.83
N THR A 19 -4.36 -12.22 -20.17
CA THR A 19 -3.27 -11.90 -19.23
C THR A 19 -3.79 -11.03 -18.08
N SER A 20 -4.62 -10.03 -18.38
CA SER A 20 -5.27 -9.17 -17.39
C SER A 20 -6.18 -9.97 -16.45
N LEU A 21 -7.02 -10.85 -17.00
CA LEU A 21 -7.90 -11.72 -16.22
C LEU A 21 -7.09 -12.68 -15.36
N GLY A 22 -6.03 -13.29 -15.90
CA GLY A 22 -5.14 -14.16 -15.16
C GLY A 22 -4.47 -13.45 -13.98
N MET A 23 -3.97 -12.23 -14.21
CA MET A 23 -3.37 -11.40 -13.16
C MET A 23 -4.40 -11.00 -12.09
N HIS A 24 -5.62 -10.65 -12.51
CA HIS A 24 -6.71 -10.30 -11.59
C HIS A 24 -7.11 -11.49 -10.71
N LEU A 25 -7.33 -12.66 -11.29
CA LEU A 25 -7.66 -13.89 -10.55
C LEU A 25 -6.53 -14.31 -9.60
N LEU A 26 -5.28 -14.15 -10.02
CA LEU A 26 -4.12 -14.41 -9.16
C LEU A 26 -4.09 -13.45 -7.96
N SER A 27 -4.40 -12.17 -8.17
CA SER A 27 -4.51 -11.17 -7.11
C SER A 27 -5.64 -11.52 -6.14
N GLN A 28 -6.83 -11.87 -6.66
CA GLN A 28 -7.95 -12.33 -5.85
C GLN A 28 -7.62 -13.58 -5.02
N ARG A 29 -6.89 -14.53 -5.59
CA ARG A 29 -6.45 -15.71 -4.85
C ARG A 29 -5.51 -15.34 -3.71
N LYS A 30 -4.52 -14.46 -3.96
CA LYS A 30 -3.56 -14.03 -2.93
C LYS A 30 -4.23 -13.25 -1.79
N THR A 31 -5.18 -12.38 -2.12
CA THR A 31 -5.96 -11.64 -1.11
C THR A 31 -6.80 -12.60 -0.25
N ALA A 32 -7.48 -13.56 -0.87
CA ALA A 32 -8.21 -14.60 -0.13
C ALA A 32 -7.30 -15.48 0.73
N GLU A 33 -6.09 -15.83 0.26
CA GLU A 33 -5.11 -16.57 1.06
C GLU A 33 -4.63 -15.73 2.27
N ALA A 34 -4.38 -14.44 2.09
CA ALA A 34 -4.00 -13.53 3.18
C ALA A 34 -5.12 -13.37 4.22
N GLU A 35 -6.38 -13.20 3.78
CA GLU A 35 -7.55 -13.14 4.66
C GLU A 35 -7.71 -14.44 5.47
N ARG A 36 -7.51 -15.60 4.82
CA ARG A 36 -7.57 -16.89 5.51
C ARG A 36 -6.50 -17.00 6.59
N MET A 37 -5.24 -16.66 6.28
CA MET A 37 -4.15 -16.68 7.26
C MET A 37 -4.44 -15.76 8.44
N GLN A 38 -4.98 -14.57 8.16
CA GLN A 38 -5.35 -13.59 9.16
C GLN A 38 -6.46 -14.10 10.09
N LEU A 39 -7.51 -14.71 9.54
CA LEU A 39 -8.59 -15.33 10.32
C LEU A 39 -8.08 -16.51 11.15
N THR A 40 -7.21 -17.35 10.60
CA THR A 40 -6.58 -18.46 11.34
C THR A 40 -5.78 -17.95 12.53
N ALA A 41 -5.01 -16.88 12.36
CA ALA A 41 -4.28 -16.26 13.46
C ALA A 41 -5.23 -15.71 14.54
N GLN A 42 -6.29 -15.00 14.15
CA GLN A 42 -7.29 -14.49 15.09
C GLN A 42 -7.97 -15.64 15.86
N LEU A 43 -8.29 -16.73 15.19
CA LEU A 43 -8.92 -17.90 15.79
C LEU A 43 -7.97 -18.56 16.80
N SER A 44 -6.68 -18.68 16.47
CA SER A 44 -5.65 -19.17 17.40
C SER A 44 -5.50 -18.31 18.66
N LEU A 45 -5.71 -16.99 18.57
CA LEU A 45 -5.71 -16.10 19.74
C LEU A 45 -7.01 -16.19 20.55
N LEU A 46 -8.16 -16.26 19.88
CA LEU A 46 -9.48 -16.20 20.52
C LEU A 46 -9.91 -17.53 21.13
N GLU A 47 -9.58 -18.66 20.51
CA GLU A 47 -9.94 -20.00 20.98
C GLU A 47 -9.50 -20.30 22.42
N PRO A 48 -8.23 -20.07 22.83
CA PRO A 48 -7.83 -20.28 24.22
C PRO A 48 -8.55 -19.31 25.18
N THR A 49 -8.81 -18.07 24.77
CA THR A 49 -9.55 -17.13 25.62
C THR A 49 -11.01 -17.53 25.80
N ALA A 50 -11.66 -18.02 24.73
CA ALA A 50 -13.01 -18.54 24.78
C ALA A 50 -13.10 -19.80 25.66
N ALA A 51 -12.10 -20.68 25.61
CA ALA A 51 -12.01 -21.85 26.48
C ALA A 51 -11.93 -21.46 27.96
N ARG A 52 -11.06 -20.50 28.32
CA ARG A 52 -10.92 -19.98 29.69
C ARG A 52 -12.18 -19.30 30.23
N LEU A 53 -12.87 -18.54 29.39
CA LEU A 53 -14.15 -17.93 29.77
C LEU A 53 -15.25 -18.99 29.98
N ARG A 54 -15.28 -20.05 29.16
CA ARG A 54 -16.25 -21.16 29.30
C ARG A 54 -16.04 -22.00 30.55
N THR A 55 -14.80 -22.14 31.03
CA THR A 55 -14.49 -22.84 32.29
C THR A 55 -14.79 -22.00 33.54
N GLY A 56 -15.30 -20.77 33.36
CA GLY A 56 -15.62 -19.86 34.46
C GLY A 56 -14.41 -19.14 35.05
N GLU A 57 -13.25 -19.19 34.38
CA GLU A 57 -12.06 -18.45 34.80
C GLU A 57 -12.31 -16.94 34.65
N ARG A 58 -12.10 -16.17 35.73
CA ARG A 58 -12.18 -14.71 35.66
C ARG A 58 -10.90 -14.16 35.05
N ILE A 59 -10.95 -13.87 33.77
CA ILE A 59 -9.91 -13.12 33.07
C ILE A 59 -10.01 -11.64 33.48
N PRO A 60 -8.93 -11.00 33.96
CA PRO A 60 -8.98 -9.59 34.33
C PRO A 60 -9.30 -8.73 33.09
N PRO A 61 -10.17 -7.71 33.21
CA PRO A 61 -10.59 -6.85 32.10
C PRO A 61 -9.44 -6.29 31.23
N PRO A 62 -8.29 -5.83 31.79
CA PRO A 62 -7.21 -5.28 30.96
C PRO A 62 -6.53 -6.32 30.06
N GLU A 63 -6.50 -7.60 30.46
CA GLU A 63 -5.93 -8.67 29.62
C GLU A 63 -6.85 -8.97 28.44
N LEU A 64 -8.17 -9.00 28.67
CA LEU A 64 -9.16 -9.21 27.62
C LEU A 64 -9.12 -8.07 26.59
N ASP A 65 -9.04 -6.82 27.06
CA ASP A 65 -8.91 -5.64 26.18
C ASP A 65 -7.63 -5.69 25.36
N ARG A 66 -6.52 -6.13 25.94
CA ARG A 66 -5.25 -6.26 25.22
C ARG A 66 -5.37 -7.29 24.09
N ILE A 67 -5.98 -8.45 24.36
CA ILE A 67 -6.19 -9.51 23.37
C ILE A 67 -7.15 -9.03 22.27
N MET A 68 -8.23 -8.34 22.64
CA MET A 68 -9.18 -7.78 21.68
C MET A 68 -8.53 -6.71 20.79
N ARG A 69 -7.64 -5.90 21.37
CA ARG A 69 -6.84 -4.93 20.62
C ARG A 69 -5.89 -5.60 19.64
N LEU A 70 -5.23 -6.70 20.03
CA LEU A 70 -4.34 -7.49 19.16
C LEU A 70 -5.08 -8.10 17.97
N VAL A 71 -6.26 -8.68 18.21
CA VAL A 71 -7.13 -9.23 17.16
C VAL A 71 -7.57 -8.12 16.20
N ARG A 72 -7.96 -6.95 16.73
CA ARG A 72 -8.37 -5.81 15.92
C ARG A 72 -7.22 -5.18 15.13
N SER A 73 -6.03 -5.06 15.72
CA SER A 73 -4.85 -4.55 15.02
C SER A 73 -4.44 -5.47 13.87
N HIS A 74 -4.65 -6.79 14.03
CA HIS A 74 -4.39 -7.73 12.95
C HIS A 74 -5.32 -7.46 11.76
N ARG A 75 -6.59 -7.04 11.99
CA ARG A 75 -7.56 -6.65 10.94
C ARG A 75 -7.10 -5.45 10.11
N THR A 76 -6.55 -4.43 10.76
CA THR A 76 -6.08 -3.18 10.11
C THR A 76 -4.77 -3.31 9.35
N HIS A 77 -4.01 -4.39 9.54
CA HIS A 77 -2.79 -4.68 8.78
C HIS A 77 -3.02 -5.56 7.54
N ALA A 78 -4.27 -5.90 7.19
CA ALA A 78 -4.55 -6.29 5.82
C ALA A 78 -4.03 -5.17 4.93
N PRO A 79 -3.27 -5.45 3.85
CA PRO A 79 -2.79 -4.40 2.97
C PRO A 79 -4.03 -3.65 2.52
N GLU A 80 -4.17 -2.43 3.05
CA GLU A 80 -4.98 -1.40 2.47
C GLU A 80 -4.44 -1.34 1.05
N ILE A 81 -5.13 -2.01 0.12
CA ILE A 81 -5.01 -1.72 -1.29
C ILE A 81 -5.27 -0.24 -1.26
N THR A 82 -4.20 0.53 -1.41
CA THR A 82 -4.23 1.97 -1.39
C THR A 82 -5.40 2.34 -2.27
N GLU A 83 -6.48 2.79 -1.62
CA GLU A 83 -7.47 3.65 -2.23
C GLU A 83 -6.64 4.86 -2.65
N THR A 84 -6.00 4.70 -3.80
CA THR A 84 -5.51 5.80 -4.60
C THR A 84 -6.74 6.64 -4.77
N ASN A 85 -6.73 7.77 -4.06
CA ASN A 85 -7.71 8.84 -4.17
C ASN A 85 -8.21 8.87 -5.62
N GLY A 86 -9.53 8.74 -5.79
CA GLY A 86 -10.22 8.55 -7.06
C GLY A 86 -10.01 9.70 -8.05
N GLU A 87 -8.81 9.79 -8.59
CA GLU A 87 -8.54 10.37 -9.89
C GLU A 87 -8.75 9.23 -10.88
N GLU A 88 -9.86 9.31 -11.60
CA GLU A 88 -10.27 8.35 -12.62
C GLU A 88 -9.13 8.24 -13.65
N ILE A 89 -8.29 7.21 -13.51
CA ILE A 89 -7.13 7.00 -14.40
C ILE A 89 -7.68 6.87 -15.82
N SER A 90 -7.43 7.90 -16.63
CA SER A 90 -7.90 7.91 -18.01
C SER A 90 -7.15 6.81 -18.79
N TRP A 91 -7.86 6.02 -19.60
CA TRP A 91 -7.23 5.03 -20.50
C TRP A 91 -6.12 5.61 -21.37
N ARG A 92 -6.18 6.93 -21.62
CA ARG A 92 -5.14 7.68 -22.31
C ARG A 92 -3.82 7.73 -21.53
N GLU A 93 -3.87 7.87 -20.21
CA GLU A 93 -2.69 7.93 -19.33
C GLU A 93 -2.03 6.55 -19.17
N VAL A 94 -2.82 5.48 -19.20
CA VAL A 94 -2.29 4.10 -19.18
C VAL A 94 -1.50 3.80 -20.45
N ILE A 95 -1.95 4.28 -21.61
CA ILE A 95 -1.32 3.99 -22.90
C ILE A 95 -0.17 4.95 -23.22
N LEU A 96 -0.32 6.24 -22.91
CA LEU A 96 0.67 7.27 -23.24
C LEU A 96 1.62 7.64 -22.09
N GLY A 97 1.40 7.08 -20.89
CA GLY A 97 2.09 7.48 -19.67
C GLY A 97 1.46 8.73 -19.04
N ARG A 98 1.50 8.80 -17.71
CA ARG A 98 1.00 9.95 -16.94
C ARG A 98 1.89 11.16 -17.21
N LYS A 99 1.33 12.23 -17.76
CA LYS A 99 2.01 13.53 -17.75
C LYS A 99 1.96 14.05 -16.33
N LYS A 100 3.09 14.44 -15.76
CA LYS A 100 3.12 15.11 -14.46
C LYS A 100 2.22 16.34 -14.55
N ASP A 101 1.21 16.40 -13.69
CA ASP A 101 0.34 17.57 -13.67
C ASP A 101 1.14 18.78 -13.20
N ALA A 102 0.78 19.97 -13.68
CA ALA A 102 1.46 21.23 -13.30
C ALA A 102 1.51 21.43 -11.77
N ARG A 103 0.59 20.80 -11.03
CA ARG A 103 0.58 20.77 -9.57
C ARG A 103 1.67 19.88 -8.96
N GLU A 104 1.92 18.70 -9.53
CA GLU A 104 3.01 17.82 -9.11
C GLU A 104 4.38 18.44 -9.42
N GLU A 105 4.53 19.11 -10.57
CA GLU A 105 5.76 19.83 -10.92
C GLU A 105 6.06 20.99 -9.95
N VAL A 106 5.03 21.71 -9.52
CA VAL A 106 5.17 22.79 -8.52
C VAL A 106 5.50 22.25 -7.13
N GLU A 107 4.95 21.10 -6.74
CA GLU A 107 5.29 20.45 -5.46
C GLU A 107 6.72 19.87 -5.46
N GLU A 108 7.14 19.27 -6.56
CA GLU A 108 8.50 18.76 -6.74
C GLU A 108 9.53 19.92 -6.74
N MET A 109 9.20 21.04 -7.39
CA MET A 109 10.03 22.25 -7.32
C MET A 109 10.11 22.83 -5.91
N ARG A 110 9.03 22.76 -5.12
CA ARG A 110 9.05 23.20 -3.71
C ARG A 110 9.90 22.27 -2.84
N ARG A 111 9.84 20.96 -3.05
CA ARG A 111 10.68 19.99 -2.33
C ARG A 111 12.16 20.17 -2.64
N ASN A 112 12.52 20.28 -3.92
CA ASN A 112 13.91 20.52 -4.33
C ASN A 112 14.45 21.82 -3.74
N ARG A 113 13.63 22.88 -3.70
CA ARG A 113 14.02 24.15 -3.07
C ARG A 113 14.22 24.00 -1.56
N ALA A 114 13.36 23.23 -0.87
CA ALA A 114 13.52 22.97 0.55
C ALA A 114 14.81 22.17 0.85
N GLU A 115 15.12 21.15 0.05
CA GLU A 115 16.36 20.36 0.19
C GLU A 115 17.63 21.19 -0.07
N GLU A 116 17.57 22.18 -0.97
CA GLU A 116 18.66 23.14 -1.17
C GLU A 116 18.88 24.05 0.04
N TRP A 117 17.80 24.48 0.71
CA TRP A 117 17.88 25.27 1.93
C TRP A 117 18.44 24.45 3.10
N ASP A 118 17.96 23.23 3.28
CA ASP A 118 18.46 22.32 4.32
C ASP A 118 19.95 22.03 4.15
N ARG A 119 20.42 21.89 2.91
CA ARG A 119 21.85 21.70 2.61
C ARG A 119 22.69 22.92 3.01
N ARG A 120 22.20 24.13 2.74
CA ARG A 120 22.91 25.38 3.08
C ARG A 120 22.98 25.58 4.59
N ASP A 121 21.92 25.25 5.32
CA ASP A 121 21.92 25.34 6.78
C ASP A 121 22.91 24.34 7.40
N LEU A 122 22.99 23.12 6.88
CA LEU A 122 24.01 22.15 7.31
C LEU A 122 25.44 22.62 7.03
N GLU A 123 25.70 23.22 5.87
CA GLU A 123 27.00 23.81 5.53
C GLU A 123 27.35 25.01 6.42
N ALA A 124 26.37 25.84 6.78
CA ALA A 124 26.55 26.96 7.69
C ALA A 124 26.90 26.49 9.11
N VAL A 125 26.16 25.50 9.63
CA VAL A 125 26.44 24.87 10.93
C VAL A 125 27.82 24.22 10.95
N GLN A 126 28.21 23.52 9.87
CA GLN A 126 29.54 22.93 9.77
C GLN A 126 30.65 23.99 9.79
N LYS A 127 30.42 25.14 9.12
CA LYS A 127 31.36 26.26 9.11
C LYS A 127 31.46 26.93 10.47
N GLU A 128 30.36 27.12 11.18
CA GLU A 128 30.33 27.65 12.55
C GLU A 128 31.00 26.69 13.55
N MET A 129 30.76 25.39 13.45
CA MET A 129 31.44 24.39 14.28
C MET A 129 32.96 24.36 14.02
N ARG A 130 33.39 24.62 12.78
CA ARG A 130 34.82 24.75 12.44
C ARG A 130 35.44 26.06 12.94
N ILE A 131 34.64 27.10 13.15
CA ILE A 131 35.09 28.41 13.65
C ILE A 131 35.03 28.47 15.19
N SER A 132 34.09 27.74 15.81
CA SER A 132 33.86 27.74 17.27
C SER A 132 34.43 26.51 17.98
N GLY A 133 35.06 25.58 17.25
CA GLY A 133 35.80 24.45 17.80
C GLY A 133 37.26 24.80 18.10
N VAL A 134 37.63 24.56 19.36
CA VAL A 134 38.96 24.23 19.92
C VAL A 134 40.06 23.91 18.90
#